data_AF-A0A1R1FLG6-F1
#
_entry.id   AF-A0A1R1FLG6-F1
#
_cell.length_a   1.000
_cell.length_b   1.000
_cell.length_c   1.000
_cell.angle_alpha   90.00
_cell.angle_beta   90.00
_cell.angle_gamma   90.00
#
_symmetry.space_group_name_H-M   'P 1'
#
loop_
_entity.id
_entity.type
_entity.pdbx_description
1 polymer ?
#
loop_
_entity_poly.entity_id
_entity_poly.type
_entity_poly.pdbx_seq_one_letter_code
_entity_poly.pdbx_strand_id
1 'polypeptide(L)'
;MNEELFVDRTKSNTVDFHPDFAAKHKASMKPEHKRIQLSIYVDWSSAEIFGNNGTTIISDTIFPDLESRELELYAIGGELKVMSLQINDLVSIWENQPN
;
A
#
# COMPACT_ATOMS: atom_id res chain seq x y z
N MET A 1 -21.03 6.93 1.72
CA MET A 1 -19.59 6.86 1.46
C MET A 1 -19.01 5.98 2.54
N ASN A 2 -18.22 4.97 2.17
CA ASN A 2 -17.50 4.18 3.16
C ASN A 2 -16.19 4.89 3.44
N GLU A 3 -16.05 5.44 4.64
CA GLU A 3 -14.83 6.07 5.15
C GLU A 3 -13.84 4.96 5.54
N GLU A 4 -13.24 4.31 4.54
CA GLU A 4 -12.42 3.12 4.70
C GLU A 4 -11.08 3.27 3.97
N LEU A 5 -10.00 2.85 4.64
CA LEU A 5 -8.76 2.47 4.00
C LEU A 5 -8.86 1.00 3.58
N PHE A 6 -8.32 0.64 2.42
CA PHE A 6 -8.21 -0.76 2.03
C PHE A 6 -6.91 -1.06 1.28
N VAL A 7 -6.50 -2.32 1.35
CA VAL A 7 -5.48 -2.93 0.49
C VAL A 7 -6.12 -4.14 -0.18
N ASP A 8 -5.97 -4.24 -1.50
CA ASP A 8 -6.50 -5.36 -2.29
C ASP A 8 -5.34 -6.13 -2.89
N ARG A 9 -5.01 -7.27 -2.31
CA ARG A 9 -3.94 -8.16 -2.78
C ARG A 9 -4.46 -9.36 -3.55
N THR A 10 -5.71 -9.33 -4.03
CA THR A 10 -6.29 -10.45 -4.81
C THR A 10 -5.60 -10.67 -6.16
N LYS A 11 -4.86 -9.66 -6.64
CA LYS A 11 -4.11 -9.67 -7.90
C LYS A 11 -2.63 -9.32 -7.70
N SER A 12 -2.06 -9.64 -6.54
CA SER A 12 -0.61 -9.44 -6.26
C SER A 12 0.27 -10.58 -6.81
N ASN A 13 -0.15 -11.19 -7.91
CA ASN A 13 0.44 -12.34 -8.59
C ASN A 13 0.38 -13.66 -7.82
N THR A 14 1.41 -14.03 -7.06
CA THR A 14 1.48 -15.36 -6.42
C THR A 14 0.57 -15.39 -5.20
N VAL A 15 -0.64 -15.92 -5.38
CA VAL A 15 -1.71 -15.89 -4.36
C VAL A 15 -2.43 -17.23 -4.14
N ASP A 16 -2.12 -18.25 -4.94
CA ASP A 16 -2.85 -19.52 -5.02
C ASP A 16 -2.37 -20.59 -4.03
N PHE A 17 -1.30 -20.30 -3.27
CA PHE A 17 -0.74 -21.23 -2.28
C PHE A 17 -1.61 -21.40 -1.03
N HIS A 18 -2.53 -20.46 -0.75
CA HIS A 18 -3.48 -20.57 0.36
C HIS A 18 -4.81 -19.88 0.02
N PRO A 19 -5.97 -20.52 0.28
CA PRO A 19 -7.28 -20.01 -0.13
C PRO A 19 -7.60 -18.62 0.45
N ASP A 20 -7.13 -18.31 1.66
CA ASP A 20 -7.39 -17.03 2.32
C ASP A 20 -6.35 -15.94 1.98
N PHE A 21 -5.35 -16.23 1.14
CA PHE A 21 -4.31 -15.25 0.85
C PHE A 21 -4.81 -14.14 -0.08
N ALA A 22 -5.51 -14.50 -1.16
CA ALA A 22 -6.13 -13.55 -2.09
C ALA A 22 -7.28 -12.82 -1.39
N ALA A 23 -6.99 -11.68 -0.76
CA ALA A 23 -7.93 -10.98 0.10
C ALA A 23 -7.88 -9.46 -0.09
N LYS A 24 -8.97 -8.82 0.34
CA LYS A 24 -9.07 -7.37 0.48
C LYS A 24 -9.23 -7.02 1.95
N HIS A 25 -8.19 -6.42 2.54
CA HIS A 25 -8.22 -5.96 3.91
C HIS A 25 -8.71 -4.51 3.98
N LYS A 26 -9.47 -4.19 5.02
CA LYS A 26 -10.10 -2.88 5.20
C LYS A 26 -10.00 -2.44 6.64
N ALA A 27 -9.93 -1.13 6.85
CA ALA A 27 -10.02 -0.50 8.15
C ALA A 27 -10.79 0.82 8.03
N SER A 28 -11.58 1.16 9.06
CA SER A 28 -12.28 2.44 9.11
C SER A 28 -11.28 3.58 9.21
N MET A 29 -11.37 4.57 8.31
CA MET A 29 -10.50 5.73 8.29
C MET A 29 -11.28 6.97 7.84
N LYS A 30 -11.38 7.95 8.75
CA LYS A 30 -12.07 9.22 8.47
C LYS A 30 -11.06 10.30 8.09
N PRO A 31 -11.45 11.30 7.29
CA PRO A 31 -10.59 12.46 7.07
C PRO A 31 -10.27 13.23 8.36
N GLU A 32 -9.01 13.58 8.56
CA GLU A 32 -8.57 14.50 9.60
C GLU A 32 -8.38 15.90 9.00
N HIS A 33 -9.01 16.91 9.58
CA HIS A 33 -8.96 18.29 9.05
C HIS A 33 -9.35 18.38 7.56
N LYS A 34 -10.33 17.56 7.13
CA LYS A 34 -10.79 17.40 5.75
C LYS A 34 -9.72 16.86 4.78
N ARG A 35 -8.72 16.15 5.29
CA ARG A 35 -7.64 15.55 4.50
C ARG A 35 -7.43 14.09 4.90
N ILE A 36 -6.91 13.32 3.96
CA ILE A 36 -6.36 12.00 4.20
C ILE A 36 -4.85 12.11 4.02
N GLN A 37 -4.10 11.56 4.96
CA GLN A 37 -2.66 11.41 4.85
C GLN A 37 -2.33 9.94 4.81
N LEU A 38 -1.53 9.53 3.82
CA LEU A 38 -1.04 8.16 3.68
C LEU A 38 0.48 8.19 3.67
N SER A 39 1.09 7.31 4.47
CA SER A 39 2.46 6.88 4.29
C SER A 39 2.42 5.41 3.87
N ILE A 40 3.04 5.09 2.74
CA ILE A 40 3.01 3.74 2.16
C ILE A 40 4.46 3.29 2.03
N TYR A 41 4.77 2.13 2.62
CA TYR A 41 6.04 1.43 2.46
C TYR A 41 5.80 0.16 1.67
N VAL A 42 6.62 -0.06 0.65
CA VAL A 42 6.62 -1.28 -0.16
C VAL A 42 8.03 -1.83 -0.16
N ASP A 43 8.17 -3.09 0.20
CA ASP A 43 9.41 -3.86 0.14
C ASP A 43 9.16 -5.17 -0.65
N TRP A 44 10.18 -5.99 -0.85
CA TRP A 44 10.15 -7.19 -1.71
C TRP A 44 8.94 -8.09 -1.52
N SER A 45 8.42 -8.20 -0.30
CA SER A 45 7.25 -9.04 -0.01
C SER A 45 6.23 -8.40 0.95
N SER A 46 6.26 -7.08 1.10
CA SER A 46 5.36 -6.38 2.03
C SER A 46 4.84 -5.07 1.48
N ALA A 47 3.61 -4.74 1.87
CA ALA A 47 3.00 -3.43 1.73
C ALA A 47 2.47 -3.01 3.10
N GLU A 48 2.95 -1.87 3.61
CA GLU A 48 2.55 -1.31 4.90
C GLU A 48 2.00 0.10 4.69
N ILE A 49 0.71 0.29 5.00
CA ILE A 49 0.00 1.53 4.77
C ILE A 49 -0.39 2.11 6.12
N PHE A 50 0.06 3.33 6.38
CA PHE A 50 -0.24 4.12 7.56
C PHE A 50 -1.17 5.27 7.16
N GLY A 51 -2.42 5.19 7.56
CA GLY A 51 -3.42 6.25 7.42
C GLY A 51 -3.38 7.20 8.61
N ASN A 52 -3.51 8.50 8.32
CA ASN A 52 -3.64 9.59 9.29
C ASN A 52 -2.65 9.48 10.46
N ASN A 53 -1.36 9.68 10.17
CA ASN A 53 -0.27 9.61 11.16
C ASN A 53 -0.24 8.30 11.96
N GLY A 54 -0.69 7.19 11.37
CA GLY A 54 -0.66 5.85 11.97
C GLY A 54 -1.86 5.52 12.86
N THR A 55 -2.93 6.32 12.86
CA THR A 55 -4.17 5.97 13.59
C THR A 55 -4.93 4.82 12.93
N THR A 56 -4.69 4.56 11.64
CA THR A 56 -5.18 3.39 10.91
C THR A 56 -4.02 2.73 10.19
N ILE A 57 -3.84 1.42 10.33
CA ILE A 57 -2.73 0.69 9.72
C ILE A 57 -3.25 -0.56 9.04
N ILE A 58 -2.75 -0.84 7.84
CA ILE A 58 -2.88 -2.14 7.17
C ILE A 58 -1.47 -2.61 6.81
N SER A 59 -1.14 -3.84 7.21
CA SER A 59 0.13 -4.50 6.90
C SER A 59 -0.16 -5.81 6.18
N ASP A 60 0.34 -5.93 4.95
CA ASP A 60 0.09 -7.09 4.09
C ASP A 60 1.38 -7.65 3.51
N THR A 61 1.52 -8.98 3.58
CA THR A 61 2.46 -9.72 2.75
C THR A 61 1.92 -9.80 1.32
N ILE A 62 2.80 -9.58 0.34
CA ILE A 62 2.56 -9.69 -1.10
C ILE A 62 3.70 -10.47 -1.77
N PHE A 63 3.46 -11.03 -2.96
CA PHE A 63 4.50 -11.74 -3.74
C PHE A 63 4.46 -11.30 -5.21
N PRO A 64 4.84 -10.03 -5.49
CA PRO A 64 4.76 -9.45 -6.83
C PRO A 64 5.81 -10.04 -7.78
N ASP A 65 5.57 -9.95 -9.09
CA ASP A 65 6.59 -10.26 -10.10
C ASP A 65 7.67 -9.18 -10.10
N LEU A 66 8.89 -9.55 -10.50
CA LEU A 66 10.05 -8.65 -10.58
C LEU A 66 9.83 -7.44 -11.51
N GLU A 67 8.93 -7.59 -12.49
CA GLU A 67 8.54 -6.54 -13.44
C GLU A 67 7.45 -5.59 -12.89
N SER A 68 6.84 -5.90 -11.74
CA SER A 68 5.79 -5.08 -11.11
C SER A 68 6.38 -3.85 -10.42
N ARG A 69 6.87 -2.90 -11.23
CA ARG A 69 7.63 -1.72 -10.77
C ARG A 69 6.92 -0.39 -11.02
N GLU A 70 5.74 -0.43 -11.61
CA GLU A 70 5.00 0.77 -11.97
C GLU A 70 4.15 1.28 -10.79
N LEU A 71 3.92 2.59 -10.77
CA LEU A 71 3.06 3.26 -9.81
C LEU A 71 2.05 4.14 -10.55
N GLU A 72 0.79 4.01 -10.19
CA GLU A 72 -0.30 4.84 -10.69
C GLU A 72 -1.09 5.45 -9.52
N LEU A 73 -1.50 6.70 -9.69
CA LEU A 73 -2.48 7.36 -8.83
C LEU A 73 -3.70 7.75 -9.66
N TYR A 74 -4.87 7.28 -9.27
CA TYR A 74 -6.11 7.52 -10.01
C TYR A 74 -7.30 7.77 -9.07
N ALA A 75 -8.40 8.26 -9.64
CA ALA A 75 -9.68 8.46 -8.96
C ALA A 75 -10.80 7.78 -9.75
N ILE A 76 -11.73 7.11 -9.05
CA ILE A 76 -12.91 6.48 -9.68
C ILE A 76 -14.14 7.34 -9.37
N GLY A 77 -14.86 7.77 -10.41
CA GLY A 77 -16.16 8.42 -10.27
C GLY A 77 -16.14 9.84 -9.68
N GLY A 78 -14.99 10.50 -9.68
CA GLY A 78 -14.84 11.86 -9.15
C GLY A 78 -13.44 12.43 -9.36
N GLU A 79 -13.16 13.54 -8.70
CA GLU A 79 -11.88 14.23 -8.77
C GLU A 79 -11.06 14.02 -7.49
N LEU A 80 -9.75 13.83 -7.66
CA LEU A 80 -8.78 13.78 -6.57
C LEU A 80 -7.89 15.02 -6.63
N LYS A 81 -7.82 15.76 -5.51
CA LYS A 81 -6.88 16.87 -5.38
C LYS A 81 -5.71 16.47 -4.48
N VAL A 82 -4.54 16.25 -5.10
CA VAL A 82 -3.30 15.93 -4.39
C VAL A 82 -2.68 17.20 -3.82
N MET A 83 -2.56 17.28 -2.49
CA MET A 83 -1.95 18.42 -1.81
C MET A 83 -0.42 18.35 -1.78
N SER A 84 0.11 17.14 -1.66
CA SER A 84 1.53 16.82 -1.64
C SER A 84 1.68 15.35 -2.00
N LEU A 85 2.75 15.03 -2.73
CA LEU A 85 3.16 13.67 -3.04
C LEU A 85 4.68 13.64 -2.98
N GLN A 86 5.22 12.72 -2.20
CA GLN A 86 6.64 12.45 -2.12
C GLN A 86 6.84 10.95 -2.31
N ILE A 87 7.73 10.59 -3.23
CA ILE A 87 8.10 9.21 -3.53
C ILE A 87 9.62 9.14 -3.37
N ASN A 88 10.09 8.19 -2.56
CA ASN A 88 11.51 7.98 -2.32
C ASN A 88 11.81 6.49 -2.50
N ASP A 89 12.97 6.17 -3.05
CA ASP A 89 13.44 4.79 -3.10
C ASP A 89 13.80 4.30 -1.69
N LEU A 90 13.38 3.08 -1.37
CA LEU A 90 13.80 2.40 -0.15
C LEU A 90 15.13 1.68 -0.42
N VAL A 91 16.21 2.18 0.21
CA VAL A 91 17.54 1.60 0.06
C VAL A 91 17.69 0.41 1.01
N SER A 92 18.29 -0.67 0.51
CA SER A 92 18.63 -1.85 1.31
C SER A 92 19.42 -1.46 2.56
N ILE A 93 19.02 -2.00 3.71
CA ILE A 93 19.75 -1.86 4.97
C ILE A 93 20.92 -2.86 5.08
N TRP A 94 20.94 -3.89 4.23
CA TRP A 94 22.00 -4.89 4.21
C TRP A 94 23.21 -4.36 3.44
N GLU A 95 24.39 -4.48 4.05
CA GLU A 95 25.66 -4.24 3.36
C GLU A 95 25.88 -5.33 2.30
N ASN A 96 26.44 -4.97 1.15
CA ASN A 96 26.88 -5.93 0.14
C ASN A 96 27.97 -6.83 0.74
N GLN A 97 27.58 -7.98 1.27
CA GLN A 97 28.53 -9.03 1.65
C GLN A 97 29.15 -9.56 0.35
N PRO A 98 30.49 -9.53 0.18
CA PRO A 98 31.11 -10.20 -0.95
C PRO A 98 30.85 -11.70 -0.83
N ASN A 99 30.33 -12.29 -1.90
CA ASN A 99 30.16 -13.74 -2.08
C ASN A 99 31.50 -14.48 -1.93
#